data_AF-X6L6V9-F1
#
_entry.id   AF-X6L6V9-F1
#
_cell.length_a   1.000
_cell.length_b   1.000
_cell.length_c   1.000
_cell.angle_alpha   90.00
_cell.angle_beta   90.00
_cell.angle_gamma   90.00
#
_symmetry.space_group_name_H-M   'P 1'
#
loop_
_entity.id
_entity.type
_entity.pdbx_description
1 polymer ?
#
loop_
_entity_poly.entity_id
_entity_poly.type
_entity_poly.pdbx_seq_one_letter_code
_entity_poly.pdbx_strand_id
1 'polypeptide(L)'
;MTLPAIRRNSPPARDGFDAAQALAAQRLWQSVLLHAWLCSFRSPPILPDAEYRRAVDWFGSADFYTVCRLAGFEPSSVLPIWREKHAAFVAAGAPSYYLRRKGAEFLP
;
A
#
# COMPACT_ATOMS: atom_id res chain seq x y z
N MET A 1 0.05 45.31 39.00
CA MET A 1 0.71 44.72 37.81
C MET A 1 -0.31 43.85 37.10
N THR A 2 -0.80 44.28 35.94
CA THR A 2 -1.90 43.62 35.21
C THR A 2 -1.30 42.96 33.97
N LEU A 3 -1.41 41.63 33.86
CA LEU A 3 -0.90 40.88 32.70
C LEU A 3 -1.68 41.27 31.44
N PRO A 4 -1.02 41.52 30.29
CA PRO A 4 -1.71 41.83 29.05
C PRO A 4 -2.50 40.62 28.57
N ALA A 5 -3.73 40.87 28.13
CA ALA A 5 -4.62 39.86 27.57
C ALA A 5 -3.93 39.14 26.40
N ILE A 6 -3.69 37.85 26.57
CA ILE A 6 -3.26 36.95 25.51
C ILE A 6 -4.36 37.00 24.44
N ARG A 7 -4.08 37.66 23.31
CA ARG A 7 -4.93 37.54 22.12
C ARG A 7 -4.99 36.06 21.79
N ARG A 8 -6.16 35.45 21.99
CA ARG A 8 -6.44 34.12 21.47
C ARG A 8 -6.32 34.25 19.97
N ASN A 9 -5.21 33.78 19.40
CA ASN A 9 -5.15 33.46 17.99
C ASN A 9 -6.23 32.39 17.79
N SER A 10 -7.38 32.81 17.28
CA SER A 10 -8.34 31.88 16.73
C SER A 10 -7.56 31.00 15.75
N PRO A 11 -7.70 29.66 15.83
CA PRO A 11 -7.11 28.81 14.80
C PRO A 11 -7.58 29.35 13.43
N PRO A 12 -6.71 29.39 12.41
CA PRO A 12 -7.16 29.78 11.08
C PRO A 12 -8.40 28.95 10.76
N ALA A 13 -9.46 29.61 10.29
CA ALA A 13 -10.64 28.92 9.80
C ALA A 13 -10.14 27.77 8.92
N ARG A 14 -10.60 26.55 9.19
CA ARG A 14 -10.28 25.39 8.36
C ARG A 14 -10.98 25.66 7.02
N ASP A 15 -10.34 26.46 6.18
CA ASP A 15 -10.70 26.63 4.79
C ASP A 15 -10.72 25.23 4.19
N GLY A 16 -11.86 24.90 3.60
CA GLY A 16 -12.29 23.54 3.33
C GLY A 16 -11.23 22.72 2.62
N PHE A 17 -11.22 21.43 2.89
CA PHE A 17 -10.46 20.47 2.11
C PHE A 17 -10.89 20.58 0.65
N ASP A 18 -10.09 21.29 -0.15
CA ASP A 18 -10.47 21.63 -1.52
C ASP A 18 -10.19 20.46 -2.48
N ALA A 19 -10.73 20.56 -3.70
CA ALA A 19 -10.58 19.50 -4.70
C ALA A 19 -9.11 19.24 -5.06
N ALA A 20 -8.22 20.24 -4.95
CA ALA A 20 -6.80 20.07 -5.26
C ALA A 20 -6.09 19.26 -4.17
N GLN A 21 -6.42 19.50 -2.89
CA GLN A 21 -5.92 18.72 -1.76
C GLN A 21 -6.43 17.27 -1.82
N ALA A 22 -7.70 17.06 -2.18
CA ALA A 22 -8.26 15.72 -2.37
C ALA A 22 -7.53 14.94 -3.48
N LEU A 23 -7.27 15.58 -4.62
CA LEU A 23 -6.54 14.96 -5.72
C LEU A 23 -5.07 14.66 -5.35
N ALA A 24 -4.42 15.56 -4.61
CA ALA A 24 -3.05 15.34 -4.13
C ALA A 24 -2.98 14.15 -3.15
N ALA A 25 -3.94 14.05 -2.23
CA ALA A 25 -4.05 12.91 -1.32
C ALA A 25 -4.29 11.61 -2.07
N GLN A 26 -5.19 11.60 -3.06
CA GLN A 26 -5.43 10.43 -3.90
C GLN A 26 -4.15 9.97 -4.62
N ARG A 27 -3.39 10.90 -5.21
CA ARG A 27 -2.10 10.60 -5.86
C ARG A 27 -1.06 10.03 -4.91
N LEU A 28 -1.04 10.48 -3.66
CA LEU A 28 -0.20 9.89 -2.62
C LEU A 28 -0.58 8.43 -2.37
N TRP A 29 -1.87 8.12 -2.24
CA TRP A 29 -2.31 6.73 -2.05
C TRP A 29 -2.05 5.85 -3.28
N GLN A 30 -2.11 6.41 -4.49
CA GLN A 30 -1.69 5.73 -5.72
C GLN A 30 -0.20 5.39 -5.70
N SER A 31 0.67 6.28 -5.20
CA SER A 31 2.10 5.99 -5.10
C SER A 31 2.40 4.92 -4.06
N VAL A 32 1.69 4.89 -2.93
CA VAL A 32 1.77 3.82 -1.93
C VAL A 32 1.38 2.47 -2.54
N LEU A 33 0.25 2.41 -3.26
CA LEU A 33 -0.21 1.19 -3.94
C LEU A 33 0.80 0.71 -4.99
N LEU A 34 1.34 1.62 -5.80
CA LEU A 34 2.35 1.31 -6.80
C LEU A 34 3.65 0.82 -6.16
N HIS A 35 4.08 1.43 -5.05
CA HIS A 35 5.28 1.02 -4.35
C HIS A 35 5.15 -0.40 -3.80
N ALA A 36 4.04 -0.70 -3.10
CA ALA A 36 3.77 -2.05 -2.60
C ALA A 36 3.70 -3.08 -3.73
N TRP A 37 3.09 -2.71 -4.86
CA TRP A 37 3.08 -3.51 -6.07
C TRP A 37 4.50 -3.85 -6.52
N LEU A 38 5.35 -2.84 -6.78
CA LEU A 38 6.72 -3.06 -7.22
C LEU A 38 7.53 -3.91 -6.23
N CYS A 39 7.37 -3.68 -4.92
CA CYS A 39 8.03 -4.49 -3.90
C CYS A 39 7.61 -5.96 -3.95
N SER A 40 6.34 -6.26 -4.24
CA SER A 40 5.85 -7.64 -4.38
C SER A 40 6.37 -8.41 -5.61
N PHE A 41 7.12 -7.74 -6.50
CA PHE A 41 7.78 -8.33 -7.68
C PHE A 41 9.31 -8.19 -7.65
N ARG A 42 9.91 -7.78 -6.52
CA ARG A 42 11.36 -7.70 -6.35
C ARG A 42 11.86 -8.80 -5.44
N SER A 43 12.75 -9.65 -5.94
CA SER A 43 13.38 -10.71 -5.16
C SER A 43 14.70 -10.24 -4.53
N PRO A 44 15.18 -10.91 -3.48
CA PRO A 44 16.56 -10.78 -3.04
C PRO A 44 17.54 -11.02 -4.20
N PRO A 45 18.72 -10.37 -4.17
CA PRO A 45 19.21 -9.47 -3.11
C PRO A 45 18.68 -8.03 -3.23
N ILE A 46 17.83 -7.71 -4.21
CA ILE A 46 17.38 -6.34 -4.52
C ILE A 46 16.51 -5.76 -3.40
N LEU A 47 15.72 -6.62 -2.75
CA LEU A 47 14.86 -6.25 -1.64
C LEU A 47 15.09 -7.24 -0.47
N PRO A 48 15.19 -6.76 0.78
CA PRO A 48 15.24 -7.65 1.95
C PRO A 48 14.02 -8.58 2.00
N ASP A 49 14.23 -9.84 2.40
CA ASP A 49 13.17 -10.85 2.47
C ASP A 49 11.97 -10.46 3.32
N ALA A 50 12.21 -9.73 4.41
CA ALA A 50 11.16 -9.25 5.28
C ALA A 50 10.25 -8.22 4.57
N GLU A 51 10.82 -7.39 3.71
CA GLU A 51 10.07 -6.37 2.98
C GLU A 51 9.27 -6.97 1.83
N TYR A 52 9.87 -7.92 1.09
CA TYR A 52 9.13 -8.69 0.09
C TYR A 52 7.93 -9.44 0.72
N ARG A 53 8.12 -10.10 1.87
CA ARG A 53 7.02 -10.75 2.63
C ARG A 53 5.92 -9.80 3.00
N ARG A 54 6.27 -8.67 3.63
CA ARG A 54 5.28 -7.67 4.02
C ARG A 54 4.51 -7.16 2.82
N ALA A 55 5.17 -6.93 1.69
CA ALA A 55 4.51 -6.48 0.47
C ALA A 55 3.52 -7.53 -0.05
N VAL A 56 3.90 -8.81 -0.10
CA VAL A 56 3.03 -9.90 -0.55
C VAL A 56 1.84 -10.11 0.41
N ASP A 57 2.10 -10.18 1.72
CA ASP A 57 1.07 -10.41 2.75
C ASP A 57 0.09 -9.22 2.87
N TRP A 58 0.50 -8.02 2.45
CA TRP A 58 -0.35 -6.84 2.45
C TRP A 58 -1.49 -6.93 1.42
N PHE A 59 -1.26 -7.57 0.26
CA PHE A 59 -2.30 -7.71 -0.77
C PHE A 59 -3.43 -8.62 -0.30
N GLY A 60 -4.65 -8.08 -0.26
CA GLY A 60 -5.84 -8.75 0.27
C GLY A 60 -6.08 -8.55 1.78
N SER A 61 -5.22 -7.78 2.46
CA SER A 61 -5.47 -7.32 3.84
C SER A 61 -6.50 -6.18 3.88
N ALA A 62 -7.08 -5.89 5.05
CA ALA A 62 -8.01 -4.77 5.24
C ALA A 62 -7.38 -3.40 4.87
N ASP A 63 -6.08 -3.23 5.12
CA ASP A 63 -5.35 -2.02 4.77
C ASP A 63 -5.25 -1.84 3.25
N PHE A 64 -5.02 -2.94 2.50
CA PHE A 64 -5.05 -2.91 1.04
C PHE A 64 -6.40 -2.41 0.50
N TYR A 65 -7.52 -2.91 1.01
CA TYR A 65 -8.86 -2.45 0.59
C TYR A 65 -9.07 -0.95 0.87
N THR A 66 -8.53 -0.46 1.98
CA THR A 66 -8.61 0.96 2.35
C THR A 66 -7.76 1.81 1.42
N VAL A 67 -6.51 1.41 1.17
CA VAL A 67 -5.60 2.12 0.26
C VAL A 67 -6.12 2.14 -1.17
N CYS A 68 -6.69 1.05 -1.68
CA CYS A 68 -7.32 1.04 -3.01
C CYS A 68 -8.43 2.10 -3.11
N ARG A 69 -9.35 2.14 -2.13
CA ARG A 69 -10.42 3.15 -2.11
C ARG A 69 -9.89 4.57 -2.04
N LEU A 70 -8.88 4.82 -1.19
CA LEU A 70 -8.23 6.13 -1.07
C LEU A 70 -7.45 6.54 -2.33
N ALA A 71 -6.92 5.56 -3.08
CA ALA A 71 -6.27 5.77 -4.36
C ALA A 71 -7.26 5.95 -5.53
N GLY A 72 -8.57 5.77 -5.28
CA GLY A 72 -9.63 5.83 -6.28
C GLY A 72 -9.74 4.59 -7.16
N PHE A 73 -9.28 3.44 -6.67
CA PHE A 73 -9.41 2.15 -7.34
C PHE A 73 -10.39 1.23 -6.62
N GLU A 74 -11.12 0.46 -7.42
CA GLU A 74 -11.98 -0.61 -6.91
C GLU A 74 -11.12 -1.82 -6.55
N PRO A 75 -11.04 -2.26 -5.27
CA PRO A 75 -10.16 -3.35 -4.84
C PRO A 75 -10.40 -4.66 -5.61
N SER A 76 -11.67 -4.92 -5.99
CA SER A 76 -12.06 -6.10 -6.76
C SER A 76 -11.51 -6.12 -8.20
N SER A 77 -11.07 -4.98 -8.74
CA SER A 77 -10.36 -4.90 -10.02
C SER A 77 -8.84 -5.06 -9.89
N VAL A 78 -8.25 -4.63 -8.77
CA VAL A 78 -6.79 -4.64 -8.56
C VAL A 78 -6.30 -6.01 -8.09
N LEU A 79 -6.97 -6.60 -7.09
CA LEU A 79 -6.50 -7.81 -6.42
C LEU A 79 -6.40 -9.04 -7.35
N PRO A 80 -7.37 -9.33 -8.25
CA PRO A 80 -7.26 -10.45 -9.17
C PRO A 80 -6.06 -10.31 -10.13
N ILE A 81 -5.84 -9.11 -10.67
CA ILE A 81 -4.71 -8.82 -11.58
C ILE A 81 -3.38 -9.03 -10.85
N TRP A 82 -3.29 -8.56 -9.60
CA TRP A 82 -2.11 -8.78 -8.78
C TRP A 82 -1.84 -10.28 -8.57
N ARG A 83 -2.87 -11.06 -8.18
CA ARG A 83 -2.75 -12.50 -7.94
C ARG A 83 -2.29 -13.26 -9.17
N GLU A 84 -2.87 -12.96 -10.33
CA GLU A 84 -2.50 -13.56 -11.61
C GLU A 84 -1.03 -13.29 -11.94
N LYS A 85 -0.61 -12.03 -11.87
CA LYS A 85 0.77 -11.64 -12.17
C LYS A 85 1.77 -12.19 -11.16
N HIS A 86 1.40 -12.22 -9.88
CA HIS A 86 2.25 -12.76 -8.81
C HIS A 86 2.43 -14.27 -8.97
N ALA A 87 1.36 -15.01 -9.30
CA ALA A 87 1.46 -16.43 -9.62
C ALA A 87 2.40 -16.69 -10.81
N ALA A 88 2.29 -15.90 -11.88
CA ALA A 88 3.20 -15.99 -13.02
C ALA A 88 4.66 -15.67 -12.65
N PHE A 89 4.88 -14.65 -11.81
CA PHE A 89 6.20 -14.28 -11.31
C PHE A 89 6.84 -15.40 -10.48
N VAL A 90 6.07 -16.04 -9.60
CA VAL A 90 6.53 -17.20 -8.81
C VAL A 90 6.82 -18.40 -9.71
N ALA A 91 5.95 -18.69 -10.68
CA ALA A 91 6.14 -19.79 -11.63
C ALA A 91 7.40 -19.61 -12.50
N ALA A 92 7.79 -18.37 -12.80
CA ALA A 92 9.01 -18.04 -13.54
C ALA A 92 10.31 -18.20 -12.72
N GLY A 93 10.24 -18.68 -11.47
CA GLY A 93 11.40 -18.98 -10.64
C GLY A 93 11.86 -17.85 -9.72
N ALA A 94 11.03 -16.83 -9.49
CA ALA A 94 11.28 -15.82 -8.48
C ALA A 94 11.22 -16.41 -7.04
N PRO A 95 11.83 -15.73 -6.06
CA PRO A 95 12.81 -16.31 -5.14
C PRO A 95 12.38 -17.65 -4.51
N SER A 96 13.23 -18.65 -4.77
CA SER A 96 13.12 -20.08 -4.50
C SER A 96 12.92 -20.52 -3.03
N TYR A 97 12.69 -19.59 -2.09
CA TYR A 97 12.44 -19.94 -0.68
C TYR A 97 10.96 -19.92 -0.27
N TYR A 98 10.07 -19.20 -0.97
CA TYR A 98 8.63 -19.22 -0.66
C TYR A 98 7.94 -20.53 -1.04
N LEU A 99 8.39 -21.12 -2.13
CA LEU A 99 7.93 -22.42 -2.59
C LEU A 99 8.26 -23.52 -1.57
N ARG A 100 9.33 -23.38 -0.77
CA ARG A 100 9.68 -24.36 0.28
C ARG A 100 8.74 -24.36 1.49
N ARG A 101 8.08 -23.23 1.81
CA ARG A 101 7.22 -23.13 3.01
C ARG A 101 5.72 -23.24 2.71
N LYS A 102 5.24 -22.72 1.57
CA LYS A 102 3.84 -22.90 1.14
C LYS A 102 3.59 -24.09 0.21
N GLY A 103 4.63 -24.69 -0.37
CA GLY A 103 4.53 -25.97 -1.07
C GLY A 103 4.12 -27.14 -0.16
N ALA A 104 4.11 -26.96 1.16
CA ALA A 104 3.59 -27.92 2.13
C ALA A 104 2.08 -27.79 2.41
N GLU A 105 1.41 -26.73 1.92
CA GLU A 105 -0.02 -26.46 2.20
C GLU A 105 -0.89 -26.40 0.92
N PHE A 106 -0.30 -26.50 -0.28
CA PHE A 106 -1.01 -26.38 -1.56
C PHE A 106 -0.69 -27.50 -2.58
N LEU A 107 -0.31 -28.69 -2.11
CA LEU A 107 -0.33 -29.90 -2.92
C LEU A 107 -1.34 -30.89 -2.32
N PRO A 108 -2.28 -31.45 -3.10
CA PRO A 108 -3.16 -32.52 -2.63
C PRO A 108 -2.37 -33.81 -2.32
#